data_AF-A0AAV3PJM2-F1
#
_entry.id   AF-A0AAV3PJM2-F1
#
_cell.length_a   1.000
_cell.length_b   1.000
_cell.length_c   1.000
_cell.angle_alpha   90.00
_cell.angle_beta   90.00
_cell.angle_gamma   90.00
#
_symmetry.space_group_name_H-M   'P 1'
#
loop_
_entity.id
_entity.type
_entity.pdbx_description
1 polymer ?
#
loop_
_entity_poly.entity_id
_entity_poly.type
_entity_poly.pdbx_seq_one_letter_code
_entity_poly.pdbx_strand_id
1 'polypeptide(L)'
;MYNVVHIDEKCCDGSSEIDRDGNEIFSGKIGIFPFIKREAAQRRSCNRDAGTMEIKSITSVTREIIRSVLINEVIPSIKLKWPPSCVGEIIYIQQDNARTHVDPMDQDFRAAALSSGFDIRLVCQPPNSPDLNILDLGFFNAIQSLQRKSCAKKFEELVLVVQQAFADYPPRKVNLVFLTLKLCMKEIIKIGGSNRYKIPHIGKGRLERIGCLPQQISVEPTLVESVVNFLSAS
;
A
#
# COMPACT_ATOMS: atom_id res chain seq x y z
N MET A 1 2.83 16.59 -5.75
CA MET A 1 2.30 15.21 -5.78
C MET A 1 3.52 14.31 -5.74
N TYR A 2 3.79 13.68 -4.59
CA TYR A 2 4.95 12.81 -4.48
C TYR A 2 4.62 11.53 -5.21
N ASN A 3 5.34 11.27 -6.29
CA ASN A 3 5.27 9.98 -6.92
C ASN A 3 6.14 9.06 -6.03
N VAL A 4 5.46 8.32 -5.19
CA VAL A 4 6.01 7.19 -4.46
C VAL A 4 5.08 6.06 -4.87
N VAL A 5 5.60 5.06 -5.58
CA VAL A 5 4.86 3.81 -5.71
C VAL A 5 4.98 3.14 -4.35
N HIS A 6 3.95 3.35 -3.55
CA HIS A 6 3.63 2.46 -2.45
C HIS A 6 2.53 1.56 -2.98
N ILE A 7 2.74 0.28 -2.84
CA ILE A 7 1.89 -0.73 -3.45
C ILE A 7 1.01 -1.33 -2.36
N ASP A 8 -0.29 -1.28 -2.60
CA ASP A 8 -1.32 -1.81 -1.72
C ASP A 8 -1.33 -3.33 -1.88
N GLU A 9 -0.54 -4.05 -1.08
CA GLU A 9 -0.57 -5.51 -1.11
C GLU A 9 -1.79 -6.04 -0.36
N LYS A 10 -2.67 -6.70 -1.11
CA LYS A 10 -3.80 -7.45 -0.60
C LYS A 10 -3.63 -8.91 -0.95
N CYS A 11 -3.07 -9.72 -0.09
CA CYS A 11 -3.67 -11.04 0.11
C CYS A 11 -3.51 -11.46 1.56
N CYS A 12 -4.38 -12.39 1.96
CA CYS A 12 -4.41 -13.09 3.26
C CYS A 12 -3.74 -12.27 4.35
N ASP A 13 -4.45 -11.24 4.79
CA ASP A 13 -4.16 -10.41 5.96
C ASP A 13 -2.81 -9.67 6.06
N GLY A 14 -2.41 -8.94 5.00
CA GLY A 14 -1.33 -7.92 5.04
C GLY A 14 -1.34 -6.88 6.19
N SER A 15 -2.29 -6.98 7.13
CA SER A 15 -2.15 -6.57 8.53
C SER A 15 -0.85 -7.02 9.19
N SER A 16 -0.42 -6.24 10.17
CA SER A 16 0.73 -6.59 11.00
C SER A 16 0.49 -7.87 11.81
N GLU A 17 1.46 -8.77 11.84
CA GLU A 17 1.52 -9.93 12.72
C GLU A 17 2.45 -9.68 13.90
N ILE A 18 1.97 -10.00 15.10
CA ILE A 18 2.71 -9.93 16.36
C ILE A 18 2.59 -11.29 17.03
N ASP A 19 3.70 -11.83 17.55
CA ASP A 19 3.70 -13.09 18.27
C ASP A 19 3.03 -12.98 19.66
N ARG A 20 2.98 -14.10 20.39
CA ARG A 20 2.38 -14.15 21.74
C ARG A 20 3.18 -13.37 22.79
N ASP A 21 4.47 -13.17 22.56
CA ASP A 21 5.38 -12.45 23.45
C ASP A 21 5.42 -10.95 23.14
N GLY A 22 4.73 -10.52 22.09
CA GLY A 22 4.62 -9.12 21.68
C GLY A 22 5.67 -8.69 20.65
N ASN A 23 6.45 -9.62 20.10
CA ASN A 23 7.43 -9.32 19.05
C ASN A 23 6.74 -9.20 17.69
N GLU A 24 7.19 -8.24 16.88
CA GLU A 24 6.73 -8.08 15.51
C GLU A 24 7.25 -9.21 14.62
N ILE A 25 6.33 -10.02 14.08
CA ILE A 25 6.63 -11.02 13.03
C ILE A 25 6.59 -10.33 11.67
N PHE A 26 5.57 -9.47 11.46
CA PHE A 26 5.39 -8.73 10.22
C PHE A 26 4.74 -7.38 10.52
N SER A 27 5.30 -6.28 10.02
CA SER A 27 4.72 -4.95 10.29
C SER A 27 3.50 -4.59 9.43
N GLY A 28 3.20 -5.38 8.38
CA GLY A 28 2.30 -4.96 7.32
C GLY A 28 2.91 -3.90 6.37
N LYS A 29 4.21 -3.63 6.47
CA LYS A 29 4.92 -2.61 5.68
C LYS A 29 5.97 -3.24 4.77
N ILE A 30 5.80 -3.09 3.46
CA ILE A 30 6.70 -3.68 2.46
C ILE A 30 7.84 -2.73 2.10
N GLY A 31 7.51 -1.51 1.68
CA GLY A 31 8.53 -0.53 1.33
C GLY A 31 7.97 0.82 0.92
N ILE A 32 8.88 1.78 0.76
CA ILE A 32 8.57 3.09 0.23
C ILE A 32 9.63 3.47 -0.80
N PHE A 33 9.21 3.57 -2.06
CA PHE A 33 10.11 3.67 -3.20
C PHE A 33 9.94 5.04 -3.87
N PRO A 34 10.81 6.03 -3.56
CA PRO A 34 10.70 7.36 -4.14
C PRO A 34 11.19 7.35 -5.59
N PHE A 35 10.46 8.00 -6.50
CA PHE A 35 10.91 8.14 -7.89
C PHE A 35 11.97 9.23 -8.02
N ILE A 36 13.23 8.81 -7.90
CA ILE A 36 14.40 9.69 -7.94
C ILE A 36 15.34 9.32 -9.07
N LYS A 37 16.03 10.34 -9.60
CA LYS A 37 17.16 10.19 -10.52
C LYS A 37 18.36 10.92 -9.94
N ARG A 38 19.53 10.29 -10.02
CA ARG A 38 20.80 10.94 -9.67
C ARG A 38 21.37 11.62 -10.90
N GLU A 39 21.61 12.92 -10.83
CA GLU A 39 22.19 13.71 -11.92
C GLU A 39 23.27 14.64 -11.40
N ALA A 40 24.35 14.83 -12.15
CA ALA A 40 25.38 15.79 -11.79
C ALA A 40 24.86 17.23 -11.93
N ALA A 41 25.20 18.08 -10.96
CA ALA A 41 24.89 19.51 -10.96
C ALA A 41 25.50 20.18 -12.20
N GLN A 42 24.65 20.69 -13.10
CA GLN A 42 25.09 21.31 -14.35
C GLN A 42 25.66 22.72 -14.17
N ARG A 43 25.31 23.40 -13.07
CA ARG A 43 25.71 24.78 -12.79
C ARG A 43 26.18 24.89 -11.34
N ARG A 44 27.23 25.69 -11.13
CA ARG A 44 27.69 26.08 -9.80
C ARG A 44 26.63 26.97 -9.14
N SER A 45 26.35 26.74 -7.86
CA SER A 45 25.49 27.60 -7.05
C SER A 45 26.19 27.92 -5.73
N CYS A 46 25.69 28.92 -4.99
CA CYS A 46 26.22 29.25 -3.65
C CYS A 46 26.20 28.07 -2.67
N ASN A 47 25.35 27.06 -2.92
CA ASN A 47 25.16 25.92 -2.04
C ASN A 47 25.90 24.64 -2.50
N ARG A 48 26.56 24.64 -3.67
CA ARG A 48 27.16 23.42 -4.28
C ARG A 48 27.90 23.70 -5.60
N ASP A 49 29.02 22.99 -5.78
CA ASP A 49 29.84 23.05 -6.99
C ASP A 49 29.25 22.25 -8.16
N ALA A 50 29.57 22.67 -9.38
CA ALA A 50 29.22 21.93 -10.59
C ALA A 50 29.86 20.53 -10.57
N GLY A 51 29.11 19.51 -10.98
CA GLY A 51 29.54 18.10 -10.90
C GLY A 51 29.10 17.35 -9.64
N THR A 52 28.58 18.04 -8.60
CA THR A 52 28.03 17.37 -7.42
C THR A 52 26.83 16.50 -7.80
N MET A 53 26.78 15.24 -7.37
CA MET A 53 25.64 14.36 -7.65
C MET A 53 24.41 14.83 -6.86
N GLU A 54 23.35 15.21 -7.56
CA GLU A 54 22.09 15.67 -6.99
C GLU A 54 21.01 14.63 -7.18
N ILE A 55 20.14 14.50 -6.18
CA ILE A 55 18.93 13.70 -6.31
C ILE A 55 17.82 14.60 -6.83
N LYS A 56 17.29 14.29 -8.01
CA LYS A 56 16.14 14.99 -8.61
C LYS A 56 14.93 14.08 -8.63
N SER A 57 13.76 14.67 -8.42
CA SER A 57 12.49 14.00 -8.65
C SER A 57 12.32 13.71 -10.14
N ILE A 58 11.86 12.51 -10.47
CA ILE A 58 11.38 12.24 -11.83
C ILE A 58 10.07 13.02 -12.01
N THR A 59 10.07 13.98 -12.93
CA THR A 59 8.93 14.89 -13.16
C THR A 59 7.77 14.23 -13.90
N SER A 60 8.04 13.19 -14.70
CA SER A 60 7.03 12.38 -15.39
C SER A 60 7.26 10.90 -15.10
N VAL A 61 6.37 10.31 -14.31
CA VAL A 61 6.40 8.88 -14.02
C VAL A 61 5.68 8.15 -15.13
N THR A 62 6.43 7.39 -15.93
CA THR A 62 5.90 6.59 -17.02
C THR A 62 5.58 5.17 -16.56
N ARG A 63 4.86 4.41 -17.37
CA ARG A 63 4.53 3.02 -17.08
C ARG A 63 5.76 2.14 -16.95
N GLU A 64 6.77 2.40 -17.76
CA GLU A 64 8.05 1.67 -17.75
C GLU A 64 8.79 1.89 -16.42
N ILE A 65 8.74 3.12 -15.89
CA ILE A 65 9.31 3.45 -14.58
C ILE A 65 8.55 2.72 -13.46
N ILE A 66 7.21 2.71 -13.49
CA ILE A 66 6.39 1.98 -12.51
C ILE A 66 6.68 0.48 -12.59
N ARG A 67 6.70 -0.10 -13.79
CA ARG A 67 7.04 -1.51 -14.02
C ARG A 67 8.43 -1.86 -13.47
N SER A 68 9.42 -1.02 -13.74
CA SER A 68 10.78 -1.23 -13.22
C SER A 68 10.81 -1.25 -11.69
N VAL A 69 10.11 -0.33 -11.02
CA VAL A 69 10.02 -0.31 -9.55
C VAL A 69 9.28 -1.54 -9.02
N LEU A 70 8.18 -1.94 -9.65
CA LEU A 70 7.46 -3.18 -9.31
C LEU A 70 8.38 -4.40 -9.34
N ILE A 71 9.15 -4.56 -10.42
CA ILE A 71 10.00 -5.73 -10.64
C ILE A 71 11.26 -5.71 -9.78
N ASN A 72 11.95 -4.57 -9.71
CA ASN A 72 13.29 -4.50 -9.15
C ASN A 72 13.32 -4.12 -7.66
N GLU A 73 12.27 -3.50 -7.15
CA GLU A 73 12.24 -3.01 -5.76
C GLU A 73 11.15 -3.73 -4.96
N VAL A 74 9.94 -3.80 -5.51
CA VAL A 74 8.75 -4.22 -4.76
C VAL A 74 8.73 -5.74 -4.63
N ILE A 75 8.74 -6.49 -5.73
CA ILE A 75 8.74 -7.96 -5.69
C ILE A 75 9.87 -8.50 -4.78
N PRO A 76 11.12 -8.01 -4.88
CA PRO A 76 12.18 -8.42 -3.95
C PRO A 76 11.87 -8.09 -2.48
N SER A 77 11.29 -6.91 -2.22
CA SER A 77 10.90 -6.50 -0.86
C SER A 77 9.80 -7.38 -0.28
N ILE A 78 8.82 -7.79 -1.10
CA ILE A 78 7.79 -8.77 -0.73
C ILE A 78 8.48 -10.06 -0.31
N LYS A 79 9.26 -10.65 -1.21
CA LYS A 79 9.92 -11.94 -0.96
C LYS A 79 10.79 -11.96 0.29
N LEU A 80 11.40 -10.81 0.62
CA LEU A 80 12.24 -10.67 1.80
C LEU A 80 11.42 -10.55 3.10
N LYS A 81 10.26 -9.88 3.06
CA LYS A 81 9.50 -9.49 4.25
C LYS A 81 8.23 -10.30 4.47
N TRP A 82 7.80 -11.07 3.47
CA TRP A 82 6.54 -11.79 3.53
C TRP A 82 6.55 -12.79 4.70
N PRO A 83 5.49 -12.84 5.51
CA PRO A 83 5.48 -13.68 6.69
C PRO A 83 5.55 -15.17 6.32
N PRO A 84 6.38 -15.98 7.01
CA PRO A 84 6.49 -17.42 6.74
C PRO A 84 5.17 -18.19 6.91
N SER A 85 4.27 -17.70 7.76
CA SER A 85 2.92 -18.23 7.99
C SER A 85 2.05 -18.21 6.73
N CYS A 86 2.32 -17.32 5.79
CA CYS A 86 1.52 -17.10 4.58
C CYS A 86 2.23 -17.59 3.31
N VAL A 87 3.23 -18.47 3.44
CA VAL A 87 3.92 -19.08 2.30
C VAL A 87 2.97 -20.00 1.53
N GLY A 88 2.94 -19.86 0.21
CA GLY A 88 2.07 -20.64 -0.69
C GLY A 88 0.70 -19.98 -0.94
N GLU A 89 0.37 -18.91 -0.21
CA GLU A 89 -0.78 -18.07 -0.52
C GLU A 89 -0.49 -17.21 -1.76
N ILE A 90 -1.54 -16.89 -2.52
CA ILE A 90 -1.47 -15.89 -3.58
C ILE A 90 -1.22 -14.54 -2.91
N ILE A 91 -0.47 -13.63 -3.52
CA ILE A 91 -0.26 -12.26 -3.06
C ILE A 91 -0.83 -11.33 -4.12
N TYR A 92 -1.80 -10.47 -3.80
CA TYR A 92 -2.23 -9.45 -4.75
C TYR A 92 -1.55 -8.13 -4.46
N ILE A 93 -0.98 -7.51 -5.48
CA ILE A 93 -0.58 -6.12 -5.51
C ILE A 93 -1.76 -5.35 -6.11
N GLN A 94 -2.39 -4.48 -5.34
CA GLN A 94 -3.42 -3.55 -5.78
C GLN A 94 -2.83 -2.18 -6.14
N GLN A 95 -3.36 -1.62 -7.22
CA GLN A 95 -3.09 -0.27 -7.69
C GLN A 95 -4.38 0.44 -8.12
N ASP A 96 -4.35 1.77 -8.21
CA ASP A 96 -5.46 2.53 -8.77
C ASP A 96 -5.50 2.44 -10.31
N ASN A 97 -6.47 3.13 -10.93
CA ASN A 97 -6.66 3.12 -12.38
C ASN A 97 -5.96 4.28 -13.11
N ALA A 98 -4.90 4.88 -12.54
CA ALA A 98 -4.20 5.96 -13.23
C ALA A 98 -3.50 5.45 -14.50
N ARG A 99 -3.50 6.27 -15.55
CA ARG A 99 -3.07 5.87 -16.92
C ARG A 99 -1.67 5.28 -17.01
N THR A 100 -0.79 5.65 -16.08
CA THR A 100 0.60 5.23 -16.02
C THR A 100 0.77 3.85 -15.38
N HIS A 101 -0.26 3.28 -14.75
CA HIS A 101 -0.17 1.98 -14.13
C HIS A 101 0.03 0.84 -15.13
N VAL A 102 0.62 -0.24 -14.61
CA VAL A 102 1.01 -1.42 -15.38
C VAL A 102 -0.22 -2.31 -15.57
N ASP A 103 -0.38 -2.90 -16.74
CA ASP A 103 -1.47 -3.83 -16.99
C ASP A 103 -1.32 -5.06 -16.06
N PRO A 104 -2.36 -5.53 -15.36
CA PRO A 104 -2.35 -6.80 -14.63
C PRO A 104 -1.78 -8.00 -15.41
N MET A 105 -1.92 -7.98 -16.74
CA MET A 105 -1.44 -9.01 -17.66
C MET A 105 -0.05 -8.72 -18.26
N ASP A 106 0.64 -7.70 -17.78
CA ASP A 106 1.99 -7.33 -18.23
C ASP A 106 2.97 -8.51 -18.09
N GLN A 107 3.59 -8.88 -19.21
CA GLN A 107 4.39 -10.11 -19.30
C GLN A 107 5.66 -10.04 -18.45
N ASP A 108 6.35 -8.89 -18.47
CA ASP A 108 7.58 -8.68 -17.71
C ASP A 108 7.30 -8.75 -16.21
N PHE A 109 6.21 -8.10 -15.76
CA PHE A 109 5.78 -8.19 -14.37
C PHE A 109 5.46 -9.63 -13.98
N ARG A 110 4.63 -10.34 -14.76
CA ARG A 110 4.21 -11.72 -14.45
C ARG A 110 5.40 -12.69 -14.41
N ALA A 111 6.39 -12.52 -15.29
CA ALA A 111 7.60 -13.32 -15.28
C ALA A 111 8.40 -13.14 -13.98
N ALA A 112 8.54 -11.90 -13.50
CA ALA A 112 9.19 -11.62 -12.23
C ALA A 112 8.37 -12.14 -11.04
N ALA A 113 7.05 -12.00 -11.11
CA ALA A 113 6.11 -12.27 -10.03
C ALA A 113 5.93 -13.77 -9.71
N LEU A 114 6.09 -14.65 -10.71
CA LEU A 114 5.96 -16.11 -10.57
C LEU A 114 7.27 -16.83 -10.19
N SER A 115 8.29 -16.09 -9.79
CA SER A 115 9.60 -16.67 -9.45
C SER A 115 9.75 -16.94 -7.95
N SER A 116 10.62 -17.89 -7.61
CA SER A 116 10.97 -18.22 -6.22
C SER A 116 9.84 -18.81 -5.37
N GLY A 117 8.83 -19.44 -5.99
CA GLY A 117 7.72 -20.10 -5.27
C GLY A 117 6.62 -19.16 -4.77
N PHE A 118 6.65 -17.88 -5.18
CA PHE A 118 5.61 -16.90 -4.89
C PHE A 118 4.62 -16.83 -6.07
N ASP A 119 3.32 -16.65 -5.78
CA ASP A 119 2.28 -16.31 -6.75
C ASP A 119 1.83 -14.86 -6.50
N ILE A 120 2.58 -13.90 -7.04
CA ILE A 120 2.26 -12.48 -6.93
C ILE A 120 1.44 -12.04 -8.15
N ARG A 121 0.32 -11.35 -7.93
CA ARG A 121 -0.61 -10.92 -8.98
C ARG A 121 -0.92 -9.45 -8.87
N LEU A 122 -0.88 -8.74 -9.99
CA LEU A 122 -1.28 -7.34 -10.04
C LEU A 122 -2.79 -7.24 -10.26
N VAL A 123 -3.48 -6.37 -9.52
CA VAL A 123 -4.92 -6.12 -9.64
C VAL A 123 -5.21 -4.63 -9.60
N CYS A 124 -6.25 -4.21 -10.32
CA CYS A 124 -6.73 -2.83 -10.28
C CYS A 124 -7.85 -2.70 -9.23
N GLN A 125 -7.85 -1.57 -8.54
CA GLN A 125 -8.94 -1.17 -7.67
C GLN A 125 -10.24 -0.96 -8.48
N PRO A 126 -11.42 -1.25 -7.90
CA PRO A 126 -12.68 -0.85 -8.51
C PRO A 126 -12.73 0.66 -8.79
N PRO A 127 -13.27 1.11 -9.93
CA PRO A 127 -13.39 2.54 -10.24
C PRO A 127 -14.13 3.32 -9.14
N ASN A 128 -13.75 4.58 -8.93
CA ASN A 128 -14.41 5.52 -7.99
C ASN A 128 -14.59 4.98 -6.56
N SER A 129 -13.63 4.18 -6.08
CA SER A 129 -13.75 3.49 -4.79
C SER A 129 -12.58 3.81 -3.84
N PRO A 130 -12.25 5.09 -3.55
CA PRO A 130 -11.08 5.47 -2.76
C PRO A 130 -11.00 4.77 -1.38
N ASP A 131 -12.16 4.42 -0.81
CA ASP A 131 -12.28 3.65 0.45
C ASP A 131 -11.77 2.20 0.34
N LEU A 132 -11.37 1.77 -0.86
CA LEU A 132 -10.70 0.50 -1.13
C LEU A 132 -9.20 0.65 -1.35
N ASN A 133 -8.62 1.85 -1.27
CA ASN A 133 -7.18 2.05 -1.30
C ASN A 133 -6.67 2.24 0.12
N ILE A 134 -5.84 1.31 0.59
CA ILE A 134 -5.35 1.35 1.97
C ILE A 134 -4.52 2.61 2.28
N LEU A 135 -3.89 3.17 1.24
CA LEU A 135 -3.03 4.34 1.35
C LEU A 135 -3.82 5.61 1.54
N ASP A 136 -4.94 5.73 0.82
CA ASP A 136 -5.88 6.83 0.97
C ASP A 136 -6.55 6.79 2.35
N LEU A 137 -6.92 5.59 2.82
CA LEU A 137 -7.56 5.40 4.12
C LEU A 137 -6.65 5.77 5.31
N GLY A 138 -5.34 5.57 5.20
CA GLY A 138 -4.44 5.65 6.34
C GLY A 138 -3.16 6.43 6.10
N PHE A 139 -2.29 5.89 5.27
CA PHE A 139 -0.89 6.28 5.22
C PHE A 139 -0.68 7.69 4.65
N PHE A 140 -1.39 8.07 3.59
CA PHE A 140 -1.27 9.41 3.01
C PHE A 140 -1.75 10.52 3.94
N ASN A 141 -2.76 10.26 4.77
CA ASN A 141 -3.19 11.22 5.80
C ASN A 141 -2.09 11.46 6.83
N ALA A 142 -1.34 10.43 7.20
CA ALA A 142 -0.21 10.55 8.12
C ALA A 142 0.96 11.31 7.49
N ILE A 143 1.36 10.97 6.26
CA ILE A 143 2.41 11.69 5.53
C ILE A 143 2.04 13.16 5.34
N GLN A 144 0.81 13.47 4.95
CA GLN A 144 0.36 14.86 4.78
C GLN A 144 0.47 15.65 6.08
N SER A 145 0.12 15.05 7.22
CA SER A 145 0.29 15.67 8.53
C SER A 145 1.76 15.94 8.86
N LEU A 146 2.64 14.98 8.57
CA LEU A 146 4.10 15.11 8.75
C LEU A 146 4.70 16.19 7.86
N GLN A 147 4.31 16.25 6.58
CA GLN A 147 4.74 17.28 5.65
C GLN A 147 4.38 18.68 6.15
N ARG A 148 3.16 18.88 6.69
CA ARG A 148 2.75 20.18 7.27
C ARG A 148 3.58 20.60 8.48
N LYS A 149 4.20 19.63 9.16
CA LYS A 149 5.04 19.87 10.35
C LYS A 149 6.53 19.97 10.01
N SER A 150 6.97 19.43 8.86
CA SER A 150 8.39 19.43 8.50
C SER A 150 8.79 20.76 7.87
N CYS A 151 9.98 21.26 8.23
CA CYS A 151 10.58 22.45 7.61
C CYS A 151 11.49 22.09 6.43
N ALA A 152 11.32 20.92 5.81
CA ALA A 152 12.20 20.44 4.74
C ALA A 152 12.21 21.44 3.58
N LYS A 153 13.39 22.00 3.28
CA LYS A 153 13.56 23.01 2.23
C LYS A 153 14.13 22.40 0.95
N LYS A 154 14.71 21.20 1.03
CA LYS A 154 15.29 20.47 -0.10
C LYS A 154 14.55 19.16 -0.35
N PHE A 155 14.59 18.72 -1.61
CA PHE A 155 13.98 17.45 -2.02
C PHE A 155 14.58 16.25 -1.26
N GLU A 156 15.89 16.24 -1.05
CA GLU A 156 16.60 15.19 -0.33
C GLU A 156 16.14 15.08 1.14
N GLU A 157 16.03 16.22 1.83
CA GLU A 157 15.50 16.29 3.20
C GLU A 157 14.08 15.74 3.27
N LEU A 158 13.27 16.04 2.25
CA LEU A 158 11.90 15.56 2.20
C LEU A 158 11.82 14.04 1.97
N VAL A 159 12.65 13.48 1.09
CA VAL A 159 12.72 12.02 0.88
C VAL A 159 13.07 11.33 2.21
N LEU A 160 14.04 11.87 2.95
CA LEU A 160 14.42 11.35 4.27
C LEU A 160 13.27 11.45 5.28
N VAL A 161 12.56 12.58 5.33
CA VAL A 161 11.40 12.76 6.22
C VAL A 161 10.30 11.74 5.90
N VAL A 162 10.03 11.48 4.62
CA VAL A 162 9.01 10.51 4.19
C VAL A 162 9.44 9.07 4.50
N GLN A 163 10.72 8.74 4.30
CA GLN A 163 11.28 7.43 4.66
C GLN A 163 11.23 7.20 6.18
N GLN A 164 11.61 8.20 6.97
CA GLN A 164 11.55 8.13 8.43
C GLN A 164 10.10 7.99 8.91
N ALA A 165 9.17 8.76 8.34
CA ALA A 165 7.74 8.65 8.62
C ALA A 165 7.19 7.25 8.34
N PHE A 166 7.63 6.60 7.26
CA PHE A 166 7.26 5.22 6.94
C PHE A 166 7.84 4.23 7.95
N ALA A 167 9.12 4.37 8.30
CA ALA A 167 9.78 3.55 9.30
C ALA A 167 9.07 3.65 10.66
N ASP A 168 8.73 4.86 11.08
CA ASP A 168 8.08 5.15 12.36
C ASP A 168 6.57 4.87 12.36
N TYR A 169 5.96 4.60 11.20
CA TYR A 169 4.52 4.34 11.13
C TYR A 169 4.19 3.05 11.91
N PRO A 170 3.37 3.12 12.98
CA PRO A 170 3.19 1.97 13.86
C PRO A 170 2.44 0.81 13.16
N PRO A 171 2.94 -0.44 13.26
CA PRO A 171 2.28 -1.63 12.73
C PRO A 171 0.82 -1.76 13.20
N ARG A 172 0.57 -1.45 14.48
CA ARG A 172 -0.78 -1.39 15.05
C ARG A 172 -1.72 -0.50 14.24
N LYS A 173 -1.26 0.67 13.78
CA LYS A 173 -2.08 1.56 12.94
C LYS A 173 -2.34 0.96 11.57
N VAL A 174 -1.36 0.25 10.98
CA VAL A 174 -1.55 -0.49 9.72
C VAL A 174 -2.72 -1.46 9.87
N ASN A 175 -2.74 -2.25 10.95
CA ASN A 175 -3.84 -3.18 11.22
C ASN A 175 -5.20 -2.46 11.36
N LEU A 176 -5.26 -1.32 12.05
CA LEU A 176 -6.50 -0.53 12.15
C LEU A 176 -7.04 -0.06 10.79
N VAL A 177 -6.15 0.26 9.85
CA VAL A 177 -6.52 0.64 8.48
C VAL A 177 -7.04 -0.57 7.71
N PHE A 178 -6.37 -1.73 7.81
CA PHE A 178 -6.88 -2.98 7.23
C PHE A 178 -8.27 -3.38 7.76
N LEU A 179 -8.54 -3.20 9.05
CA LEU A 179 -9.88 -3.41 9.60
C LEU A 179 -10.90 -2.43 9.03
N THR A 180 -10.51 -1.18 8.77
CA THR A 180 -11.38 -0.20 8.09
C THR A 180 -11.70 -0.64 6.68
N LEU A 181 -10.70 -1.08 5.92
CA LEU A 181 -10.88 -1.61 4.57
C LEU A 181 -11.85 -2.81 4.56
N LYS A 182 -11.67 -3.78 5.45
CA LYS A 182 -12.56 -4.95 5.57
C LYS A 182 -14.01 -4.53 5.92
N LEU A 183 -14.18 -3.50 6.76
CA LEU A 183 -15.50 -2.93 7.07
C LEU A 183 -16.13 -2.26 5.85
N CYS A 184 -15.36 -1.49 5.07
CA CYS A 184 -15.83 -0.88 3.82
C CYS A 184 -16.28 -1.96 2.82
N MET A 185 -15.48 -3.02 2.64
CA MET A 185 -15.84 -4.16 1.79
C MET A 185 -17.16 -4.81 2.25
N LYS A 186 -17.34 -5.02 3.55
CA LYS A 186 -18.60 -5.55 4.10
C LYS A 186 -19.80 -4.66 3.77
N GLU A 187 -19.67 -3.34 3.86
CA GLU A 187 -20.75 -2.42 3.49
C GLU A 187 -21.05 -2.46 2.00
N ILE A 188 -20.03 -2.51 1.13
CA ILE A 188 -20.20 -2.64 -0.32
C ILE A 188 -21.00 -3.91 -0.67
N ILE A 189 -20.68 -5.03 -0.03
CA ILE A 189 -21.41 -6.30 -0.23
C ILE A 189 -22.89 -6.12 0.17
N LYS A 190 -23.19 -5.50 1.32
CA LYS A 190 -24.57 -5.25 1.78
C LYS A 190 -25.41 -4.42 0.82
N ILE A 191 -24.79 -3.48 0.10
CA ILE A 191 -25.50 -2.56 -0.79
C ILE A 191 -25.31 -2.90 -2.28
N GLY A 192 -24.92 -4.14 -2.59
CA GLY A 192 -24.85 -4.65 -3.96
C GLY A 192 -23.80 -3.96 -4.83
N GLY A 193 -22.63 -3.63 -4.29
CA GLY A 193 -21.53 -3.05 -5.06
C GLY A 193 -21.55 -1.51 -5.15
N SER A 194 -22.54 -0.83 -4.56
CA SER A 194 -22.57 0.63 -4.53
C SER A 194 -21.46 1.20 -3.63
N ASN A 195 -21.03 2.44 -3.92
CA ASN A 195 -20.12 3.21 -3.08
C ASN A 195 -20.85 4.20 -2.14
N ARG A 196 -22.19 4.11 -2.05
CA ARG A 196 -23.01 4.98 -1.20
C ARG A 196 -23.17 4.41 0.20
N TYR A 197 -22.10 4.45 0.99
CA TYR A 197 -22.12 4.09 2.40
C TYR A 197 -21.29 5.08 3.22
N LYS A 198 -21.45 5.01 4.55
CA LYS A 198 -20.57 5.73 5.47
C LYS A 198 -19.52 4.75 5.97
N ILE A 199 -18.26 5.18 6.03
CA ILE A 199 -17.17 4.37 6.58
C ILE A 199 -17.56 3.91 8.00
N PRO A 200 -17.61 2.59 8.29
CA PRO A 200 -18.03 2.12 9.61
C PRO A 200 -17.01 2.45 10.70
N HIS A 201 -17.49 2.99 11.82
CA HIS A 201 -16.69 3.30 13.01
C HIS A 201 -17.03 2.37 14.17
N ILE A 202 -16.27 1.27 14.32
CA ILE A 202 -16.49 0.29 15.41
C ILE A 202 -15.75 0.64 16.73
N GLY A 203 -15.22 1.87 16.85
CA GLY A 203 -14.45 2.27 18.03
C GLY A 203 -13.16 1.45 18.21
N LYS A 204 -12.42 1.19 17.13
CA LYS A 204 -11.25 0.30 17.11
C LYS A 204 -10.22 0.57 18.23
N GLY A 205 -9.88 1.83 18.49
CA GLY A 205 -8.94 2.17 19.59
C GLY A 205 -9.48 1.91 21.01
N ARG A 206 -10.81 1.82 21.19
CA ARG A 206 -11.40 1.33 22.45
C ARG A 206 -11.28 -0.19 22.52
N LEU A 207 -11.64 -0.89 21.44
CA LEU A 207 -11.57 -2.36 21.36
C LEU A 207 -10.15 -2.88 21.56
N GLU A 208 -9.15 -2.22 20.99
CA GLU A 208 -7.74 -2.55 21.17
C GLU A 208 -7.30 -2.42 22.64
N ARG A 209 -7.69 -1.35 23.33
CA ARG A 209 -7.34 -1.12 24.74
C ARG A 209 -7.91 -2.17 25.69
N ILE A 210 -9.07 -2.75 25.36
CA ILE A 210 -9.71 -3.79 26.17
C ILE A 210 -9.37 -5.21 25.68
N GLY A 211 -8.48 -5.36 24.70
CA GLY A 211 -8.09 -6.66 24.15
C GLY A 211 -9.18 -7.37 23.32
N CYS A 212 -10.19 -6.63 22.86
CA CYS A 212 -11.32 -7.17 22.07
C CYS A 212 -11.32 -6.65 20.62
N LEU A 213 -10.19 -6.19 20.10
CA LEU A 213 -10.10 -5.79 18.69
C LEU A 213 -10.20 -7.05 17.82
N PRO A 214 -11.16 -7.12 16.87
CA PRO A 214 -11.27 -8.27 15.99
C PRO A 214 -10.04 -8.36 15.08
N GLN A 215 -9.50 -9.56 14.90
CA GLN A 215 -8.45 -9.83 13.90
C GLN A 215 -9.02 -9.88 12.48
N GLN A 216 -10.27 -10.33 12.35
CA GLN A 216 -10.98 -10.43 11.08
C GLN A 216 -12.41 -9.89 11.21
N ILE A 217 -12.94 -9.36 10.10
CA ILE A 217 -14.32 -8.90 10.02
C ILE A 217 -15.15 -10.02 9.41
N SER A 218 -16.06 -10.60 10.21
CA SER A 218 -16.97 -11.64 9.72
C SER A 218 -18.01 -11.05 8.77
N VAL A 219 -18.24 -11.75 7.66
CA VAL A 219 -19.35 -11.52 6.74
C VAL A 219 -20.34 -12.66 6.91
N GLU A 220 -21.62 -12.33 6.98
CA GLU A 220 -22.70 -13.30 7.17
C GLU A 220 -22.81 -14.22 5.93
N PRO A 221 -22.84 -15.56 6.08
CA PRO A 221 -22.91 -16.46 4.92
C PRO A 221 -24.12 -16.20 4.01
N THR A 222 -25.27 -15.87 4.61
CA THR A 222 -26.50 -15.51 3.89
C THR A 222 -26.32 -14.28 3.01
N LEU A 223 -25.51 -13.31 3.45
CA LEU A 223 -25.19 -12.14 2.66
C LEU A 223 -24.31 -12.52 1.46
N VAL A 224 -23.31 -13.40 1.67
CA VAL A 224 -22.46 -13.91 0.58
C VAL A 224 -23.31 -14.65 -0.46
N GLU A 225 -24.17 -15.58 -0.03
CA GLU A 225 -25.09 -16.31 -0.90
C GLU A 225 -25.99 -15.37 -1.71
N SER A 226 -26.55 -14.34 -1.08
CA SER A 226 -27.41 -13.37 -1.75
C SER A 226 -26.69 -12.63 -2.89
N VAL A 227 -25.42 -12.28 -2.69
CA VAL A 227 -24.61 -11.58 -3.70
C VAL A 227 -24.17 -12.55 -4.80
N VAL A 228 -23.80 -13.79 -4.47
CA VAL A 228 -23.47 -14.82 -5.46
C VAL A 228 -24.67 -15.07 -6.38
N ASN A 229 -25.88 -15.18 -5.82
CA ASN A 229 -27.10 -15.34 -6.60
C ASN A 229 -27.38 -14.13 -7.49
N PHE A 230 -27.21 -12.91 -6.96
CA PHE A 230 -27.37 -11.68 -7.75
C PHE A 230 -26.40 -11.62 -8.93
N LEU A 231 -25.11 -11.94 -8.70
CA LEU A 231 -24.08 -11.94 -9.74
C LEU A 231 -24.28 -13.05 -10.78
N SER A 232 -24.84 -14.20 -10.37
CA SER A 232 -25.10 -15.33 -11.26
C SER A 232 -26.36 -15.13 -12.12
N ALA A 233 -27.24 -14.20 -11.71
CA ALA A 233 -28.45 -13.81 -12.45
C ALA A 233 -28.24 -12.60 -13.38
N SER A 234 -27.06 -11.99 -13.36
CA SER A 234 -26.68 -10.81 -14.15
C SER A 234 -25.82 -11.18 -15.35
#